data_AF-A0A3N6NBX9-F1
#
_entry.id   AF-A0A3N6NBX9-F1
#
_cell.length_a   1.000
_cell.length_b   1.000
_cell.length_c   1.000
_cell.angle_alpha   90.00
_cell.angle_beta   90.00
_cell.angle_gamma   90.00
#
_symmetry.space_group_name_H-M   'P 1'
#
loop_
_entity.id
_entity.type
_entity.pdbx_description
1 polymer ?
#
loop_
_entity_poly.entity_id
_entity_poly.type
_entity_poly.pdbx_seq_one_letter_code
_entity_poly.pdbx_strand_id
1 'polypeptide(L)'
;MLLAISIKSINFRDSSTKNFQKNLVNRRGDMLMEAVTLHRRFPYAVLGAFFFFDKDAELDGTSKRKSTFINAHARLRLFTGRADPAGRDEQFERFYILLLDAEAAMPVRAFEVGNPGTQIDLAVIFDDLLNLTAERNPDFYEFDSGELRNVR
;
A
#
# COMPACT_ATOMS: atom_id res chain seq x y z
N MET A 1 -19.52 7.09 -3.59
CA MET A 1 -18.05 6.94 -3.69
C MET A 1 -17.51 6.45 -2.35
N LEU A 2 -16.39 5.72 -2.33
CA LEU A 2 -15.76 5.21 -1.12
C LEU A 2 -14.24 5.37 -1.20
N LEU A 3 -13.63 5.90 -0.13
CA LEU A 3 -12.19 5.78 0.11
C LEU A 3 -12.00 4.58 1.05
N ALA A 4 -11.18 3.59 0.65
CA ALA A 4 -10.84 2.45 1.48
C ALA A 4 -9.34 2.26 1.59
N ILE A 5 -8.91 1.73 2.74
CA ILE A 5 -7.52 1.38 2.99
C ILE A 5 -7.47 -0.10 3.34
N SER A 6 -6.80 -0.90 2.51
CA SER A 6 -6.44 -2.28 2.85
C SER A 6 -5.14 -2.27 3.65
N ILE A 7 -5.16 -2.87 4.84
CA ILE A 7 -3.98 -2.98 5.69
C ILE A 7 -3.64 -4.45 5.90
N LYS A 8 -2.39 -4.83 5.61
CA LYS A 8 -1.84 -6.15 5.95
C LYS A 8 -0.49 -6.00 6.63
N SER A 9 -0.10 -7.03 7.37
CA SER A 9 1.22 -7.09 8.00
C SER A 9 1.84 -8.48 7.96
N ILE A 10 3.17 -8.53 7.94
CA ILE A 10 3.98 -9.71 8.28
C ILE A 10 5.08 -9.28 9.25
N ASN A 11 4.87 -9.57 10.54
CA ASN A 11 5.76 -9.12 11.62
C ASN A 11 6.54 -10.26 12.29
N PHE A 12 6.39 -11.50 11.79
CA PHE A 12 7.03 -12.66 12.40
C PHE A 12 7.87 -13.41 11.38
N ARG A 13 9.10 -13.76 11.78
CA ARG A 13 9.99 -14.61 11.01
C ARG A 13 9.46 -16.04 10.97
N ASP A 14 9.54 -16.66 9.81
CA ASP A 14 9.30 -18.10 9.68
C ASP A 14 10.33 -18.91 10.50
N SER A 15 9.89 -20.01 11.10
CA SER A 15 10.72 -20.82 11.99
C SER A 15 11.88 -21.52 11.27
N SER A 16 11.69 -21.90 10.00
CA SER A 16 12.69 -22.62 9.20
C SER A 16 13.72 -21.68 8.60
N THR A 17 13.26 -20.64 7.91
CA THR A 17 14.13 -19.79 7.08
C THR A 17 14.44 -18.43 7.72
N LYS A 18 13.91 -18.17 8.92
CA LYS A 18 14.14 -16.98 9.77
C LYS A 18 13.92 -15.64 9.04
N ASN A 19 13.04 -15.60 8.05
CA ASN A 19 12.71 -14.40 7.27
C ASN A 19 11.20 -14.17 7.20
N PHE A 20 10.80 -13.07 6.58
CA PHE A 20 9.42 -12.62 6.53
C PHE A 20 8.68 -12.99 5.21
N GLN A 21 9.22 -13.88 4.36
CA GLN A 21 8.63 -14.13 3.03
C GLN A 21 7.50 -15.15 2.97
N LYS A 22 7.39 -16.06 3.95
CA LYS A 22 6.52 -17.26 3.88
C LYS A 22 5.07 -16.94 3.52
N ASN A 23 4.54 -15.81 4.01
CA ASN A 23 3.14 -15.43 3.81
C ASN A 23 2.93 -14.35 2.75
N LEU A 24 3.98 -13.92 2.05
CA LEU A 24 3.91 -12.81 1.10
C LEU A 24 2.94 -13.09 -0.05
N VAL A 25 2.93 -14.33 -0.57
CA VAL A 25 2.03 -14.74 -1.66
C VAL A 25 0.57 -14.75 -1.20
N ASN A 26 0.30 -15.30 -0.02
CA ASN A 26 -1.06 -15.39 0.53
C ASN A 26 -1.61 -14.01 0.84
N ARG A 27 -0.84 -13.16 1.54
CA ARG A 27 -1.23 -11.78 1.86
C ARG A 27 -1.48 -10.96 0.60
N ARG A 28 -0.64 -11.12 -0.43
CA ARG A 28 -0.90 -10.51 -1.74
C ARG A 28 -2.25 -10.97 -2.29
N GLY A 29 -2.52 -12.28 -2.32
CA GLY A 29 -3.80 -12.82 -2.80
C GLY A 29 -5.01 -12.22 -2.08
N ASP A 30 -4.95 -12.15 -0.74
CA ASP A 30 -5.99 -11.54 0.09
C ASP A 30 -6.25 -10.07 -0.33
N MET A 31 -5.20 -9.26 -0.47
CA MET A 31 -5.32 -7.84 -0.84
C MET A 31 -5.85 -7.64 -2.26
N LEU A 32 -5.43 -8.46 -3.22
CA LEU A 32 -5.93 -8.35 -4.59
C LEU A 32 -7.41 -8.70 -4.66
N MET A 33 -7.86 -9.70 -3.89
CA MET A 33 -9.27 -10.04 -3.83
C MET A 33 -10.11 -8.92 -3.19
N GLU A 34 -9.58 -8.24 -2.17
CA GLU A 34 -10.20 -7.04 -1.58
C GLU A 34 -10.35 -5.93 -2.62
N ALA A 35 -9.29 -5.61 -3.38
CA ALA A 35 -9.33 -4.61 -4.45
C ALA A 35 -10.38 -4.95 -5.50
N VAL A 36 -10.36 -6.19 -6.01
CA VAL A 36 -11.33 -6.66 -7.02
C VAL A 36 -12.76 -6.55 -6.52
N THR A 37 -13.00 -6.96 -5.27
CA THR A 37 -14.35 -6.93 -4.68
C THR A 37 -14.86 -5.50 -4.56
N LEU A 38 -14.02 -4.57 -4.12
CA LEU A 38 -14.42 -3.17 -3.94
C LEU A 38 -14.57 -2.44 -5.27
N HIS A 39 -13.64 -2.57 -6.21
CA HIS A 39 -13.75 -1.90 -7.51
C HIS A 39 -14.95 -2.38 -8.33
N ARG A 40 -15.27 -3.66 -8.30
CA ARG A 40 -16.47 -4.17 -9.00
C ARG A 40 -17.77 -3.65 -8.41
N ARG A 41 -17.82 -3.43 -7.09
CA ARG A 41 -19.00 -2.90 -6.40
C ARG A 41 -19.08 -1.37 -6.47
N PHE A 42 -17.93 -0.71 -6.43
CA PHE A 42 -17.75 0.73 -6.40
C PHE A 42 -16.63 1.12 -7.39
N PRO A 43 -16.91 1.23 -8.71
CA PRO A 43 -15.88 1.46 -9.72
C PRO A 43 -15.05 2.73 -9.51
N TYR A 44 -15.67 3.75 -8.93
CA TYR A 44 -15.08 5.05 -8.60
C TYR A 44 -14.43 5.08 -7.20
N ALA A 45 -14.34 3.97 -6.49
CA ALA A 45 -13.63 3.94 -5.22
C ALA A 45 -12.15 4.27 -5.41
N VAL A 46 -11.57 4.91 -4.40
CA VAL A 46 -10.13 5.12 -4.26
C VAL A 46 -9.65 4.14 -3.19
N LEU A 47 -8.75 3.23 -3.56
CA LEU A 47 -8.21 2.21 -2.68
C LEU A 47 -6.71 2.45 -2.45
N GLY A 48 -6.36 2.66 -1.19
CA GLY A 48 -4.98 2.60 -0.70
C GLY A 48 -4.65 1.21 -0.15
N ALA A 49 -3.44 0.74 -0.36
CA ALA A 49 -2.93 -0.51 0.20
C ALA A 49 -1.68 -0.27 1.04
N PHE A 50 -1.72 -0.58 2.33
CA PHE A 50 -0.61 -0.43 3.27
C PHE A 50 -0.15 -1.82 3.74
N PHE A 51 1.04 -2.24 3.33
CA PHE A 51 1.60 -3.52 3.72
C PHE A 51 2.80 -3.35 4.63
N PHE A 52 2.59 -3.61 5.91
CA PHE A 52 3.58 -3.52 6.96
C PHE A 52 4.47 -4.77 7.00
N PHE A 53 5.77 -4.54 7.17
CA PHE A 53 6.72 -5.55 7.59
C PHE A 53 7.46 -5.05 8.83
N ASP A 54 8.01 -5.98 9.60
CA ASP A 54 9.07 -5.65 10.54
C ASP A 54 10.27 -5.01 9.79
N LYS A 55 10.96 -4.05 10.41
CA LYS A 55 12.14 -3.37 9.82
C LYS A 55 13.18 -4.36 9.30
N ASP A 56 13.33 -5.50 9.97
CA ASP A 56 14.34 -6.48 9.65
C ASP A 56 14.09 -7.17 8.31
N ALA A 57 12.87 -7.06 7.76
CA ALA A 57 12.52 -7.53 6.42
C ALA A 57 13.32 -6.85 5.30
N GLU A 58 13.93 -5.70 5.59
CA GLU A 58 14.84 -5.01 4.67
C GLU A 58 16.15 -5.78 4.45
N LEU A 59 16.62 -6.47 5.49
CA LEU A 59 17.95 -7.07 5.55
C LEU A 59 17.93 -8.61 5.66
N ASP A 60 16.76 -9.25 5.69
CA ASP A 60 16.60 -10.72 5.79
C ASP A 60 16.93 -11.51 4.49
N GLY A 61 17.69 -10.88 3.59
CA GLY A 61 18.20 -11.48 2.37
C GLY A 61 19.33 -12.47 2.63
N THR A 62 19.67 -13.24 1.60
CA THR A 62 20.85 -14.13 1.59
C THR A 62 21.61 -13.94 0.28
N SER A 63 22.79 -14.55 0.13
CA SER A 63 23.55 -14.52 -1.14
C SER A 63 22.76 -15.07 -2.33
N LYS A 64 21.78 -15.94 -2.09
CA LYS A 64 20.94 -16.55 -3.14
C LYS A 64 19.58 -15.88 -3.32
N ARG A 65 19.16 -15.01 -2.39
CA ARG A 65 17.79 -14.51 -2.32
C ARG A 65 17.74 -13.07 -1.85
N LYS A 66 16.99 -12.24 -2.58
CA LYS A 66 16.67 -10.87 -2.17
C LYS A 66 15.92 -10.85 -0.83
N SER A 67 16.09 -9.78 -0.06
CA SER A 67 15.32 -9.58 1.17
C SER A 67 13.82 -9.51 0.89
N THR A 68 13.01 -9.73 1.92
CA THR A 68 11.55 -9.67 1.88
C THR A 68 11.09 -8.34 1.33
N PHE A 69 11.66 -7.24 1.81
CA PHE A 69 11.38 -5.89 1.34
C PHE A 69 11.54 -5.77 -0.19
N ILE A 70 12.73 -6.08 -0.71
CA ILE A 70 13.00 -5.95 -2.15
C ILE A 70 12.13 -6.92 -2.99
N ASN A 71 11.90 -8.14 -2.49
CA ASN A 71 11.03 -9.11 -3.15
C ASN A 71 9.56 -8.64 -3.17
N ALA A 72 9.08 -7.99 -2.11
CA ALA A 72 7.73 -7.43 -2.03
C ALA A 72 7.53 -6.33 -3.07
N HIS A 73 8.45 -5.36 -3.19
CA HIS A 73 8.38 -4.33 -4.25
C HIS A 73 8.24 -4.97 -5.64
N ALA A 74 9.09 -5.96 -5.96
CA ALA A 74 9.05 -6.63 -7.25
C ALA A 74 7.73 -7.37 -7.53
N ARG A 75 7.15 -8.01 -6.49
CA ARG A 75 5.92 -8.80 -6.61
C ARG A 75 4.65 -7.96 -6.62
N LEU A 76 4.70 -6.76 -6.06
CA LEU A 76 3.53 -5.90 -5.89
C LEU A 76 3.42 -4.80 -6.95
N ARG A 77 4.51 -4.47 -7.66
CA ARG A 77 4.57 -3.35 -8.63
C ARG A 77 3.48 -3.32 -9.70
N LEU A 78 2.91 -4.47 -10.07
CA LEU A 78 1.86 -4.52 -11.09
C LEU A 78 0.47 -4.21 -10.54
N PHE A 79 0.32 -4.12 -9.21
CA PHE A 79 -0.95 -3.99 -8.51
C PHE A 79 -1.14 -2.59 -7.89
N THR A 80 -0.39 -1.60 -8.38
CA THR A 80 -0.51 -0.19 -7.98
C THR A 80 -0.66 0.71 -9.21
N GLY A 81 -1.01 1.98 -8.99
CA GLY A 81 -1.14 2.98 -10.05
C GLY A 81 -2.42 2.85 -10.88
N ARG A 82 -3.53 2.39 -10.30
CA ARG A 82 -4.83 2.44 -10.98
C ARG A 82 -5.22 3.91 -11.22
N ALA A 83 -5.18 4.35 -12.47
CA ALA A 83 -5.45 5.74 -12.83
C ALA A 83 -6.93 6.00 -13.16
N ASP A 84 -7.66 4.99 -13.62
CA ASP A 84 -9.02 5.13 -14.17
C ASP A 84 -10.00 4.10 -13.56
N PRO A 85 -11.29 4.44 -13.35
CA PRO A 85 -12.32 3.50 -12.89
C PRO A 85 -12.48 2.23 -13.74
N ALA A 86 -12.17 2.28 -15.04
CA ALA A 86 -12.18 1.13 -15.95
C ALA A 86 -10.82 0.41 -16.02
N GLY A 87 -9.83 0.86 -15.24
CA GLY A 87 -8.55 0.17 -15.07
C GLY A 87 -8.71 -1.19 -14.40
N ARG A 88 -7.60 -1.95 -14.31
CA ARG A 88 -7.63 -3.31 -13.75
C ARG A 88 -8.14 -3.33 -12.32
N ASP A 89 -9.14 -4.16 -12.06
CA ASP A 89 -9.82 -4.27 -10.77
C ASP A 89 -8.86 -4.63 -9.62
N GLU A 90 -7.81 -5.41 -9.90
CA GLU A 90 -6.81 -5.84 -8.93
C GLU A 90 -5.74 -4.79 -8.59
N GLN A 91 -5.71 -3.66 -9.30
CA GLN A 91 -4.79 -2.57 -8.98
C GLN A 91 -5.39 -1.64 -7.93
N PHE A 92 -4.60 -1.29 -6.94
CA PHE A 92 -4.87 -0.16 -6.05
C PHE A 92 -4.48 1.16 -6.75
N GLU A 93 -5.14 2.26 -6.40
CA GLU A 93 -4.72 3.61 -6.78
C GLU A 93 -3.32 3.89 -6.25
N ARG A 94 -3.08 3.51 -4.97
CA ARG A 94 -1.76 3.60 -4.33
C ARG A 94 -1.49 2.39 -3.45
N PHE A 95 -0.24 1.92 -3.50
CA PHE A 95 0.21 0.77 -2.73
C PHE A 95 1.56 1.10 -2.10
N TYR A 96 1.63 1.04 -0.78
CA TYR A 96 2.82 1.32 0.01
C TYR A 96 3.28 0.08 0.78
N ILE A 97 4.60 -0.05 0.87
CA ILE A 97 5.27 -0.94 1.82
C ILE A 97 5.75 -0.10 2.99
N LEU A 98 5.48 -0.55 4.20
CA LEU A 98 5.87 0.15 5.42
C LEU A 98 6.78 -0.76 6.26
N LEU A 99 7.93 -0.24 6.65
CA LEU A 99 8.85 -0.90 7.57
C LEU A 99 8.62 -0.36 8.98
N LEU A 100 8.18 -1.23 9.89
CA LEU A 100 7.87 -0.93 11.27
C LEU A 100 9.03 -1.31 12.19
N ASP A 101 9.54 -0.34 12.95
CA ASP A 101 10.44 -0.51 14.08
C ASP A 101 9.67 -0.23 15.38
N ALA A 102 9.22 -1.28 16.06
CA ALA A 102 8.42 -1.15 17.28
C ALA A 102 9.20 -0.50 18.44
N GLU A 103 10.52 -0.39 18.33
CA GLU A 103 11.41 0.15 19.37
C GLU A 103 11.80 1.62 19.11
N ALA A 104 11.47 2.18 17.95
CA ALA A 104 11.89 3.52 17.55
C ALA A 104 10.85 4.62 17.89
N ALA A 105 11.34 5.83 18.13
CA ALA A 105 10.50 7.02 18.35
C ALA A 105 9.70 7.44 17.08
N MET A 106 10.28 7.22 15.90
CA MET A 106 9.61 7.31 14.60
C MET A 106 9.52 5.89 14.04
N PRO A 107 8.45 5.15 14.35
CA PRO A 107 8.44 3.70 14.18
C PRO A 107 8.22 3.25 12.74
N VAL A 108 7.89 4.15 11.80
CA VAL A 108 7.46 3.73 10.45
C VAL A 108 8.23 4.47 9.36
N ARG A 109 8.78 3.69 8.42
CA ARG A 109 9.27 4.19 7.12
C ARG A 109 8.37 3.67 6.01
N ALA A 110 7.83 4.57 5.19
CA ALA A 110 6.94 4.21 4.10
C ALA A 110 7.64 4.35 2.73
N PHE A 111 7.29 3.47 1.80
CA PHE A 111 7.83 3.42 0.44
C PHE A 111 6.71 3.09 -0.54
N GLU A 112 6.65 3.81 -1.66
CA GLU A 112 5.77 3.43 -2.75
C GLU A 112 6.23 2.09 -3.35
N VAL A 113 5.28 1.18 -3.57
CA VAL A 113 5.57 -0.10 -4.20
C VAL A 113 6.23 0.13 -5.57
N GLY A 114 7.31 -0.59 -5.84
CA GLY A 114 8.15 -0.38 -7.03
C GLY A 114 9.27 0.64 -6.86
N ASN A 115 9.25 1.49 -5.81
CA ASN A 115 10.29 2.47 -5.53
C ASN A 115 10.94 2.28 -4.13
N PRO A 116 11.75 1.22 -3.93
CA PRO A 116 12.37 0.92 -2.63
C PRO A 116 13.43 1.94 -2.19
N GLY A 117 13.90 2.82 -3.07
CA GLY A 117 14.99 3.76 -2.79
C GLY A 117 14.53 5.12 -2.26
N THR A 118 13.23 5.39 -2.27
CA THR A 118 12.68 6.70 -1.89
C THR A 118 11.67 6.51 -0.78
N GLN A 119 12.05 6.93 0.43
CA GLN A 119 11.11 7.03 1.54
C GLN A 119 10.15 8.20 1.30
N ILE A 120 8.89 8.00 1.63
CA ILE A 120 7.83 9.01 1.55
C ILE A 120 7.25 9.27 2.95
N ASP A 121 6.85 10.52 3.20
CA ASP A 121 6.17 10.90 4.42
C ASP A 121 4.72 10.38 4.42
N LEU A 122 4.22 9.94 5.58
CA LEU A 122 2.84 9.50 5.72
C LEU A 122 1.85 10.63 5.42
N ALA A 123 2.16 11.88 5.78
CA ALA A 123 1.33 13.04 5.46
C ALA A 123 1.12 13.17 3.94
N VAL A 124 2.20 13.06 3.16
CA VAL A 124 2.13 13.10 1.69
C VAL A 124 1.30 11.96 1.13
N ILE A 125 1.40 10.75 1.72
CA ILE A 125 0.57 9.60 1.32
C ILE A 125 -0.92 9.90 1.53
N PHE A 126 -1.29 10.45 2.70
CA PHE A 126 -2.68 10.74 3.01
C PHE A 126 -3.22 11.88 2.15
N ASP A 127 -2.44 12.94 1.94
CA ASP A 127 -2.81 14.06 1.06
C ASP A 127 -3.11 13.57 -0.36
N ASP A 128 -2.26 12.69 -0.91
CA ASP A 128 -2.45 12.12 -2.24
C ASP A 128 -3.72 11.24 -2.34
N LEU A 129 -4.01 10.41 -1.33
CA LEU A 129 -5.24 9.62 -1.29
C LEU A 129 -6.51 10.49 -1.18
N LEU A 130 -6.46 11.56 -0.39
CA LEU A 130 -7.57 12.51 -0.24
C LEU A 130 -7.76 13.33 -1.52
N ASN A 131 -6.68 13.76 -2.16
CA ASN A 131 -6.72 14.44 -3.45
C ASN A 131 -7.37 13.56 -4.53
N LEU A 132 -6.95 12.29 -4.66
CA LEU A 132 -7.59 11.32 -5.55
C LEU A 132 -9.08 11.14 -5.25
N THR A 133 -9.45 11.17 -3.98
CA THR A 133 -10.85 11.05 -3.55
C THR A 133 -11.68 12.25 -4.02
N ALA A 134 -11.13 13.47 -3.93
CA ALA A 134 -11.77 14.67 -4.48
C ALA A 134 -11.87 14.59 -6.01
N GLU A 135 -10.79 14.20 -6.71
CA GLU A 135 -10.77 14.07 -8.17
C GLU A 135 -11.81 13.07 -8.69
N ARG A 136 -12.09 11.99 -7.94
CA ARG A 136 -13.10 10.98 -8.33
C ARG A 136 -14.54 11.39 -8.02
N ASN A 137 -14.76 12.47 -7.28
CA ASN A 137 -16.11 12.97 -6.97
C ASN A 137 -16.14 14.50 -6.73
N PRO A 138 -15.84 15.28 -7.77
CA PRO A 138 -15.71 16.74 -7.67
C PRO A 138 -17.03 17.46 -7.34
N ASP A 139 -18.18 16.81 -7.59
CA ASP A 139 -19.50 17.38 -7.28
C ASP A 139 -19.83 17.45 -5.77
N PHE A 140 -19.00 16.81 -4.94
CA PHE A 140 -19.21 16.71 -3.49
C PHE A 140 -17.97 17.06 -2.69
N TYR A 141 -16.77 16.90 -3.25
CA TYR A 141 -15.53 17.10 -2.53
C TYR A 141 -14.55 17.96 -3.30
N GLU A 142 -13.84 18.81 -2.55
CA GLU A 142 -12.66 19.54 -2.99
C GLU A 142 -11.52 19.26 -2.00
N PHE A 143 -10.29 19.15 -2.48
CA PHE A 143 -9.11 19.04 -1.65
C PHE A 143 -8.30 20.33 -1.74
N ASP A 144 -8.22 21.05 -0.63
CA ASP A 144 -7.50 22.32 -0.53
C ASP A 144 -6.55 22.27 0.67
N SER A 145 -5.26 22.47 0.40
CA SER A 145 -4.24 22.71 1.42
C SER A 145 -4.19 21.65 2.55
N GLY A 146 -4.36 20.37 2.22
CA GLY A 146 -4.33 19.26 3.20
C GLY A 146 -5.70 18.91 3.80
N GLU A 147 -6.77 19.60 3.39
CA GLU A 147 -8.11 19.41 3.92
C GLU A 147 -9.08 18.97 2.82
N LEU A 148 -9.81 17.88 3.07
CA LEU A 148 -10.93 17.45 2.23
C LEU A 148 -12.21 18.14 2.70
N ARG A 149 -12.78 19.01 1.86
CA ARG A 149 -13.99 19.78 2.17
C ARG A 149 -15.19 19.25 1.39
N ASN A 150 -16.36 19.32 2.02
CA ASN A 150 -17.63 19.09 1.33
C ASN A 150 -18.07 20.41 0.67
N VAL A 151 -18.37 20.37 -0.64
CA VAL A 151 -18.77 21.55 -1.41
C VAL A 151 -20.28 21.71 -1.55
N ARG A 152 -21.07 20.91 -0.82
CA ARG A 152 -22.52 21.02 -0.72
C ARG A 152 -23.00 21.57 0.62
#